data_AF-A0A493U1C7-F1
#
_entry.id   AF-A0A493U1C7-F1
#
_cell.length_a   1.000
_cell.length_b   1.000
_cell.length_c   1.000
_cell.angle_alpha   90.00
_cell.angle_beta   90.00
_cell.angle_gamma   90.00
#
_symmetry.space_group_name_H-M   'P 1'
#
loop_
_entity.id
_entity.type
_entity.pdbx_description
1 polymer ?
#
loop_
_entity_poly.entity_id
_entity_poly.type
_entity_poly.pdbx_seq_one_letter_code
_entity_poly.pdbx_strand_id
1 'polypeptide(L)'
;MEIVHIYTRRRSDFGRPCYFSDRPAEVCVDIQPDPSLAEAFVLRCPVDTPVQHGSEMSEHEVNTERVEVETRGVNHVEGGWPKDINPQEMEQTARFRKKVEKEENYVNTIVPSVAAPRAAARPQQLCARS
;
A
#
# COMPACT_ATOMS: atom_id res chain seq x y z
N MET A 1 -0.49 23.14 35.88
CA MET A 1 -0.26 21.74 36.30
C MET A 1 0.35 21.04 35.10
N GLU A 2 1.64 20.70 35.14
CA GLU A 2 2.28 19.93 34.08
C GLU A 2 1.81 18.48 34.19
N ILE A 3 1.27 17.93 33.09
CA ILE A 3 0.85 16.54 33.03
C ILE A 3 2.08 15.73 32.62
N VAL A 4 2.65 14.99 33.56
CA VAL A 4 3.79 14.09 33.32
C VAL A 4 3.24 12.71 32.98
N HIS A 5 3.51 12.23 31.76
CA HIS A 5 3.15 10.89 31.33
C HIS A 5 4.28 9.91 31.67
N ILE A 6 4.01 8.97 32.59
CA ILE A 6 4.93 7.89 32.95
C ILE A 6 4.45 6.60 32.29
N TYR A 7 5.15 6.16 31.25
CA TYR A 7 4.89 4.89 30.57
C TYR A 7 5.83 3.81 31.13
N THR A 8 5.27 2.75 31.73
CA THR A 8 6.05 1.65 32.33
C THR A 8 6.54 0.62 31.31
N ARG A 9 5.97 0.60 30.11
CA ARG A 9 6.19 -0.45 29.11
C ARG A 9 6.40 0.14 27.71
N ARG A 10 7.33 -0.44 26.95
CA ARG A 10 7.64 -0.01 25.57
C ARG A 10 6.58 -0.52 24.59
N ARG A 11 6.21 0.27 23.58
CA ARG A 11 5.26 -0.11 22.50
C ARG A 11 5.61 -1.45 21.83
N SER A 12 6.89 -1.77 21.67
CA SER A 12 7.38 -3.05 21.11
C SER A 12 7.01 -4.29 21.95
N ASP A 13 6.65 -4.10 23.22
CA ASP A 13 6.37 -5.20 24.15
C ASP A 13 4.87 -5.47 24.32
N PHE A 14 4.03 -4.67 23.65
CA PHE A 14 2.59 -4.89 23.54
C PHE A 14 2.29 -5.92 22.46
N GLY A 15 1.27 -6.75 22.68
CA GLY A 15 0.81 -7.73 21.68
C GLY A 15 1.78 -8.88 21.40
N ARG A 16 2.88 -9.01 22.18
CA ARG A 16 3.74 -10.20 22.11
C ARG A 16 2.87 -11.43 22.41
N PRO A 17 2.86 -12.45 21.54
CA PRO A 17 2.09 -13.66 21.80
C PRO A 17 2.61 -14.31 23.07
N CYS A 18 1.72 -14.55 24.04
CA CYS A 18 2.03 -15.42 25.16
C CYS A 18 2.14 -16.84 24.62
N TYR A 19 3.34 -17.42 24.72
CA TYR A 19 3.54 -18.84 24.42
C TYR A 19 3.05 -19.64 25.62
N PHE A 20 1.78 -20.00 25.60
CA PHE A 20 1.27 -21.03 26.49
C PHE A 20 1.77 -22.37 25.98
N SER A 21 2.61 -23.03 26.75
CA SER A 21 2.98 -24.42 26.55
C SER A 21 2.35 -25.27 27.64
N ASP A 22 1.93 -26.48 27.28
CA ASP A 22 1.56 -27.48 28.27
C ASP A 22 2.82 -27.84 29.07
N ARG A 23 2.91 -27.28 30.27
CA ARG A 23 3.99 -27.54 31.22
C ARG A 23 3.40 -28.34 32.37
N PRO A 24 4.06 -29.40 32.86
CA PRO A 24 3.59 -30.10 34.05
C PRO A 24 3.50 -29.12 35.22
N ALA A 25 2.59 -29.39 36.16
CA ALA A 25 2.43 -28.57 37.35
C ALA A 25 3.76 -28.52 38.13
N GLU A 26 4.39 -27.35 38.17
CA GLU A 26 5.59 -27.09 38.95
C GLU A 26 5.19 -26.31 40.20
N VAL A 27 5.60 -26.79 41.38
CA VAL A 27 5.45 -26.04 42.62
C VAL A 27 6.52 -24.95 42.63
N CYS A 28 6.13 -23.73 42.24
CA CYS A 28 7.05 -22.60 42.22
C CYS A 28 7.41 -22.11 43.63
N VAL A 29 6.46 -22.20 44.57
CA VAL A 29 6.63 -21.77 45.96
C VAL A 29 5.80 -22.69 46.86
N ASP A 30 6.41 -23.16 47.94
CA ASP A 30 5.72 -23.79 49.06
C ASP A 30 5.76 -22.83 50.25
N ILE A 31 4.61 -22.23 50.58
CA ILE A 31 4.48 -21.28 51.69
C ILE A 31 3.88 -22.04 52.86
N GLN A 32 4.70 -22.29 53.88
CA GLN A 32 4.26 -22.93 55.11
C GLN A 32 3.34 -21.99 55.90
N PRO A 33 2.30 -22.53 56.57
CA PRO A 33 1.38 -21.71 57.35
C PRO A 33 2.10 -21.08 58.54
N ASP A 34 1.90 -19.77 58.72
CA ASP A 34 2.38 -19.04 59.89
C ASP A 34 1.26 -18.94 60.94
N PRO A 35 1.40 -19.59 62.11
CA PRO A 35 0.39 -19.54 63.17
C PRO A 35 0.10 -18.12 63.66
N SER A 36 1.08 -17.21 63.61
CA SER A 36 0.90 -15.83 64.07
C SER A 36 -0.02 -15.01 63.16
N LEU A 37 0.02 -15.29 61.85
CA LEU A 37 -0.89 -14.68 60.87
C LEU A 37 -2.32 -15.24 60.98
N ALA A 38 -2.45 -16.50 61.39
CA ALA A 38 -3.74 -17.14 61.60
C ALA A 38 -4.50 -16.50 62.78
N GLU A 39 -3.80 -16.13 63.85
CA GLU A 39 -4.38 -15.40 64.99
C GLU A 39 -4.89 -14.00 64.59
N ALA A 40 -4.24 -13.36 63.62
CA ALA A 40 -4.60 -12.04 63.11
C ALA A 40 -5.67 -12.08 61.99
N PHE A 41 -6.18 -13.27 61.64
CA PHE A 41 -7.17 -13.42 60.57
C PHE A 41 -8.52 -12.82 60.96
N VAL A 42 -9.03 -11.90 60.13
CA VAL A 42 -10.37 -11.32 60.28
C VAL A 42 -11.17 -11.60 59.02
N LEU A 43 -12.29 -12.31 59.17
CA LEU A 43 -13.21 -12.60 58.07
C LEU A 43 -13.87 -11.31 57.58
N ARG A 44 -13.54 -10.87 56.36
CA ARG A 44 -14.12 -9.68 55.72
C ARG A 44 -15.18 -10.11 54.71
N CYS A 45 -16.41 -9.60 54.85
CA CYS A 45 -17.51 -9.87 53.91
C CYS A 45 -18.49 -8.67 53.88
N PRO A 46 -18.84 -8.10 52.70
CA PRO A 46 -18.25 -8.27 51.38
C PRO A 46 -16.98 -7.41 51.19
N VAL A 47 -16.07 -7.87 50.33
CA VAL A 47 -14.88 -7.13 49.92
C VAL A 47 -15.07 -6.70 48.47
N ASP A 48 -15.55 -5.48 48.26
CA ASP A 48 -15.46 -4.87 46.94
C ASP A 48 -14.00 -4.48 46.69
N THR A 49 -13.32 -5.21 45.80
CA THR A 49 -11.99 -4.84 45.33
C THR A 49 -12.13 -4.28 43.91
N PRO A 50 -11.81 -3.00 43.67
CA PRO A 50 -11.81 -2.47 42.33
C PRO A 50 -10.69 -3.14 41.53
N VAL A 51 -11.05 -3.75 40.41
CA VAL A 51 -10.09 -4.23 39.41
C VAL A 51 -10.01 -3.20 38.30
N GLN A 52 -8.80 -2.75 37.97
CA GLN A 52 -8.60 -1.85 36.85
C GLN A 52 -8.77 -2.62 35.53
N HIS A 53 -9.89 -2.41 34.85
CA HIS A 53 -10.11 -2.87 33.47
C HIS A 53 -9.81 -1.73 32.49
N GLY A 54 -8.57 -1.22 32.53
CA GLY A 54 -8.07 -0.24 31.58
C GLY A 54 -7.14 -0.93 30.58
N SER A 55 -7.28 -0.63 29.28
CA SER A 55 -6.27 -1.03 28.31
C SER A 55 -4.96 -0.33 28.67
N GLU A 56 -3.87 -1.09 28.79
CA GLU A 56 -2.53 -0.49 28.84
C GLU A 56 -2.27 0.23 27.50
N MET A 57 -1.85 1.49 27.56
CA MET A 57 -1.55 2.32 26.37
C MET A 57 -0.08 2.71 26.36
N SER A 58 0.50 2.85 25.17
CA SER A 58 1.89 3.29 24.97
C SER A 58 1.97 4.21 23.75
N GLU A 59 2.65 5.34 23.92
CA GLU A 59 2.87 6.34 22.88
C GLU A 59 4.26 6.15 22.25
N HIS A 60 4.40 6.47 20.95
CA HIS A 60 5.69 6.42 20.26
C HIS A 60 5.76 7.51 19.19
N GLU A 61 6.80 8.34 19.26
CA GLU A 61 7.09 9.41 18.29
C GLU A 61 8.22 8.95 17.36
N VAL A 62 8.08 9.19 16.06
CA VAL A 62 9.08 8.87 15.05
C VAL A 62 9.27 10.06 14.14
N ASN A 63 10.53 10.50 14.00
CA ASN A 63 10.92 11.55 13.06
C ASN A 63 11.32 10.92 11.72
N THR A 64 10.73 11.41 10.62
CA THR A 64 11.13 11.01 9.27
C THR A 64 11.98 12.11 8.63
N GLU A 65 13.13 11.74 8.08
CA GLU A 65 13.95 12.66 7.30
C GLU A 65 13.31 12.95 5.94
N ARG A 66 13.49 14.17 5.44
CA ARG A 66 13.00 14.57 4.12
C ARG A 66 13.99 14.07 3.06
N VAL A 67 13.50 13.22 2.16
CA VAL A 67 14.26 12.75 0.99
C VAL A 67 13.80 13.52 -0.25
N GLU A 68 14.76 14.09 -0.98
CA GLU A 68 14.49 14.70 -2.29
C GLU A 68 14.52 13.61 -3.37
N VAL A 69 13.45 13.52 -4.15
CA VAL A 69 13.33 12.55 -5.25
C VAL A 69 13.01 13.31 -6.53
N GLU A 70 13.78 13.08 -7.59
CA GLU A 70 13.57 13.64 -8.92
C GLU A 70 13.13 12.53 -9.89
N THR A 71 12.08 12.78 -10.66
CA THR A 71 11.65 11.86 -11.73
C THR A 71 12.18 12.37 -13.06
N ARG A 72 13.03 11.59 -13.73
CA ARG A 72 13.57 11.91 -15.06
C ARG A 72 12.98 10.97 -16.10
N GLY A 73 12.32 11.54 -17.11
CA GLY A 73 11.87 10.84 -18.31
C GLY A 73 12.67 11.30 -19.53
N VAL A 74 12.99 10.37 -20.43
CA VAL A 74 13.60 10.68 -21.73
C VAL A 74 12.51 10.56 -22.80
N ASN A 75 12.25 11.65 -23.52
CA ASN A 75 11.36 11.63 -24.68
C ASN A 75 12.20 11.48 -25.95
N HIS A 76 12.08 10.35 -26.64
CA HIS A 76 12.76 10.14 -27.93
C HIS A 76 11.88 10.67 -29.06
N VAL A 77 12.22 11.85 -29.59
CA VAL A 77 11.45 12.52 -30.66
C VAL A 77 12.03 12.24 -32.06
N GLU A 78 13.25 11.69 -32.14
CA GLU A 78 14.04 11.60 -33.38
C GLU A 78 13.93 10.25 -34.13
N GLY A 79 13.07 9.35 -33.64
CA GLY A 79 12.87 8.03 -34.23
C GLY A 79 11.87 8.00 -35.40
N GLY A 80 12.06 7.06 -36.33
CA GLY A 80 11.05 6.72 -37.35
C GLY A 80 11.51 6.84 -38.80
N TRP A 81 12.69 7.41 -39.05
CA TRP A 81 13.25 7.49 -40.40
C TRP A 81 14.04 6.22 -40.74
N PRO A 82 13.93 5.69 -41.98
CA PRO A 82 14.78 4.59 -42.43
C PRO A 82 16.27 4.95 -42.35
N LYS A 83 17.12 3.94 -42.15
CA LYS A 83 18.58 4.08 -41.95
C LYS A 83 19.32 4.93 -43.00
N ASP A 84 18.75 5.05 -44.21
CA ASP A 84 19.36 5.75 -45.35
C ASP A 84 18.82 7.18 -45.52
N ILE A 85 17.99 7.68 -44.60
CA ILE A 85 17.36 9.01 -44.68
C ILE A 85 17.69 9.83 -43.45
N ASN A 86 18.33 10.99 -43.67
CA ASN A 86 18.63 11.94 -42.62
C ASN A 86 17.41 12.86 -42.37
N PRO A 87 16.79 12.87 -41.17
CA PRO A 87 15.69 13.77 -40.84
C PRO A 87 16.03 15.25 -40.90
N GLN A 88 17.31 15.61 -40.72
CA GLN A 88 17.77 17.00 -40.77
C GLN A 88 17.86 17.53 -42.20
N GLU A 89 17.85 16.65 -43.20
CA GLU A 89 17.91 17.01 -44.61
C GLU A 89 16.50 17.08 -45.22
N MET A 90 16.02 18.30 -45.48
CA MET A 90 14.66 18.53 -45.99
C MET A 90 14.45 17.87 -47.36
N GLU A 91 15.46 17.81 -48.21
CA GLU A 91 15.31 17.21 -49.54
C GLU A 91 15.08 15.69 -49.46
N GLN A 92 15.81 15.00 -48.59
CA GLN A 92 15.69 13.56 -48.40
C GLN A 92 14.33 13.19 -47.79
N THR A 93 13.90 13.92 -46.76
CA THR A 93 12.59 13.70 -46.13
C THR A 93 11.44 13.98 -47.11
N ALA A 94 11.53 15.04 -47.92
CA ALA A 94 10.51 15.37 -48.92
C ALA A 94 10.45 14.33 -50.06
N ARG A 95 11.60 13.84 -50.54
CA ARG A 95 11.66 12.76 -51.54
C ARG A 95 11.07 11.46 -51.00
N PHE A 96 11.37 11.10 -49.76
CA PHE A 96 10.82 9.91 -49.13
C PHE A 96 9.29 10.00 -48.97
N ARG A 97 8.76 11.12 -48.45
CA ARG A 97 7.31 11.33 -48.33
C ARG A 97 6.61 11.18 -49.69
N LYS A 98 7.12 11.84 -50.73
CA LYS A 98 6.57 11.74 -52.10
C LYS A 98 6.65 10.33 -52.68
N LYS A 99 7.66 9.54 -52.30
CA LYS A 99 7.79 8.14 -52.72
C LYS A 99 6.69 7.30 -52.07
N VAL A 100 6.54 7.40 -50.75
CA VAL A 100 5.54 6.64 -49.98
C VAL A 100 4.11 6.99 -50.39
N GLU A 101 3.81 8.28 -50.62
CA GLU A 101 2.48 8.73 -51.06
C GLU A 101 2.03 8.14 -52.40
N LYS A 102 2.98 7.70 -53.25
CA LYS A 102 2.71 7.08 -54.54
C LYS A 102 2.65 5.55 -54.50
N GLU A 103 2.97 4.92 -53.38
CA GLU A 103 2.92 3.46 -53.26
C GLU A 103 1.47 2.97 -53.23
N GLU A 104 1.17 1.90 -53.96
CA GLU A 104 -0.19 1.38 -54.05
C GLU A 104 -0.76 0.99 -52.69
N ASN A 105 0.08 0.47 -51.79
CA ASN A 105 -0.32 0.13 -50.43
C ASN A 105 -0.79 1.37 -49.65
N TYR A 106 -0.16 2.53 -49.83
CA TYR A 106 -0.58 3.77 -49.20
C TYR A 106 -1.93 4.23 -49.75
N VAL A 107 -2.08 4.24 -51.08
CA VAL A 107 -3.33 4.65 -51.75
C VAL A 107 -4.49 3.72 -51.38
N ASN A 108 -4.27 2.40 -51.42
CA ASN A 108 -5.28 1.37 -51.15
C ASN A 108 -5.72 1.32 -49.68
N THR A 109 -4.93 1.87 -48.74
CA THR A 109 -5.27 1.89 -47.31
C THR A 109 -5.86 3.24 -46.89
N ILE A 110 -5.32 4.35 -47.40
CA ILE A 110 -5.73 5.70 -47.03
C ILE A 110 -7.03 6.11 -47.74
N VAL A 111 -7.18 5.83 -49.03
CA VAL A 111 -8.37 6.26 -49.79
C VAL A 111 -9.67 5.65 -49.22
N PRO A 112 -9.74 4.33 -48.91
CA PRO A 112 -10.95 3.76 -48.31
C PRO A 112 -11.18 4.21 -46.87
N SER A 113 -10.13 4.48 -46.08
CA SER A 113 -10.30 4.93 -44.69
C SER A 113 -10.80 6.37 -44.58
N VAL A 114 -10.48 7.22 -45.56
CA VAL A 114 -11.01 8.59 -45.66
C VAL A 114 -12.42 8.59 -46.28
N ALA A 115 -12.71 7.69 -47.22
CA ALA A 115 -14.01 7.60 -47.89
C ALA A 115 -15.06 6.77 -47.13
N ALA A 116 -14.66 6.01 -46.10
CA ALA A 116 -15.59 5.25 -45.29
C ALA A 116 -16.53 6.21 -44.54
N PRO A 117 -17.85 6.21 -44.82
CA PRO A 117 -18.79 6.93 -43.98
C PRO A 117 -18.64 6.36 -42.57
N ARG A 118 -18.35 7.22 -41.60
CA ARG A 118 -18.27 6.93 -40.17
C ARG A 118 -19.45 6.04 -39.82
N ALA A 119 -19.22 4.73 -39.79
CA ALA A 119 -20.28 3.74 -39.68
C ALA A 119 -21.06 4.09 -38.41
N ALA A 120 -22.32 4.46 -38.60
CA ALA A 120 -23.20 4.87 -37.53
C ALA A 120 -23.06 3.86 -36.40
N ALA A 121 -22.70 4.36 -35.21
CA ALA A 121 -22.63 3.58 -33.99
C ALA A 121 -23.92 2.75 -33.90
N ARG A 122 -23.80 1.42 -34.04
CA ARG A 122 -24.93 0.52 -33.87
C ARG A 122 -25.46 0.78 -32.45
N PRO A 123 -26.74 1.16 -32.27
CA PRO A 123 -27.28 1.29 -30.93
C PRO A 123 -27.22 -0.09 -30.29
N GLN A 124 -26.60 -0.18 -29.13
CA GLN A 124 -26.61 -1.37 -28.29
C GLN A 124 -28.08 -1.72 -28.04
N GLN A 125 -28.55 -2.82 -28.61
CA GLN A 125 -29.82 -3.40 -28.19
C GLN A 125 -29.68 -3.81 -26.72
N LEU A 126 -30.18 -2.95 -25.83
CA LEU A 126 -30.58 -3.34 -24.48
C LEU A 126 -31.71 -4.37 -24.63
N CYS A 127 -31.33 -5.64 -24.70
CA CYS A 127 -32.25 -6.73 -24.43
C CYS A 127 -32.61 -6.69 -22.95
N ALA A 128 -33.69 -5.97 -22.62
CA ALA A 128 -34.42 -6.17 -21.40
C ALA A 128 -34.98 -7.61 -21.43
N ARG A 129 -34.35 -8.50 -20.67
CA ARG A 129 -34.92 -9.80 -20.32
C ARG A 129 -35.88 -9.57 -19.15
N SER A 130 -37.17 -9.69 -19.44
CA SER A 130 -38.22 -10.04 -18.47
C SER A 130 -38.01 -11.44 -17.93
#